data_AF-A0A963SQJ2-F1
#
_entry.id   AF-A0A963SQJ2-F1
#
_cell.length_a   1.000
_cell.length_b   1.000
_cell.length_c   1.000
_cell.angle_alpha   90.00
_cell.angle_beta   90.00
_cell.angle_gamma   90.00
#
_symmetry.space_group_name_H-M   'P 1'
#
loop_
_entity.id
_entity.type
_entity.pdbx_description
1 polymer ?
#
loop_
_entity_poly.entity_id
_entity_poly.type
_entity_poly.pdbx_seq_one_letter_code
_entity_poly.pdbx_strand_id
1 'polypeptide(L)'
;MTADPRDGISGFTEYSKIRVMDMLAQLWSAVGWGTLAGAIMLTVFIVISAWPDSAELILTAFIVAFLIVGLFNIAGMLLIGLPLTALLKALRFEKAGLYAAFGALAGFAIIAITFEAYRLLSLESLLLTCSGAVAGAACAWRWGRWRESWYRNADADAQTGPHPADSET
;
A
#
# COMPACT_ATOMS: atom_id res chain seq x y z
N MET A 1 -36.97 -28.06 20.75
CA MET A 1 -35.76 -27.55 20.08
C MET A 1 -35.38 -26.25 20.76
N THR A 2 -34.39 -26.29 21.65
CA THR A 2 -33.85 -25.12 22.36
C THR A 2 -32.58 -24.70 21.63
N ALA A 3 -32.60 -23.52 20.99
CA ALA A 3 -31.42 -22.95 20.36
C ALA A 3 -30.35 -22.70 21.44
N ASP A 4 -29.17 -23.28 21.27
CA ASP A 4 -28.03 -23.05 22.15
C ASP A 4 -27.47 -21.63 21.87
N PRO A 5 -27.51 -20.70 22.84
CA PRO A 5 -26.99 -19.35 22.65
C PRO A 5 -25.46 -19.30 22.42
N ARG A 6 -24.75 -20.43 22.55
CA ARG A 6 -23.30 -20.52 22.29
C ARG A 6 -22.93 -20.76 20.83
N ASP A 7 -23.86 -21.21 19.98
CA ASP A 7 -23.60 -21.42 18.55
C ASP A 7 -23.35 -20.10 17.79
N GLY A 8 -23.79 -18.96 18.34
CA GLY A 8 -23.51 -17.65 17.78
C GLY A 8 -22.08 -17.15 17.96
N ILE A 9 -21.30 -17.70 18.91
CA ILE A 9 -19.97 -17.16 19.27
C ILE A 9 -18.84 -17.86 18.52
N SER A 10 -18.98 -19.15 18.19
CA SER A 10 -17.96 -19.93 17.48
C SER A 10 -17.80 -19.52 16.00
N GLY A 11 -18.89 -19.09 15.35
CA GLY A 11 -18.89 -18.64 13.95
C GLY A 11 -18.13 -17.32 13.70
N PHE A 12 -17.99 -16.44 14.71
CA PHE A 12 -17.25 -15.19 14.56
C PHE A 12 -15.72 -15.38 14.53
N THR A 13 -15.20 -16.41 15.20
CA THR A 13 -13.75 -16.63 15.29
C THR A 13 -13.13 -17.20 14.03
N GLU A 14 -13.87 -17.97 13.24
CA GLU A 14 -13.34 -18.64 12.06
C GLU A 14 -13.40 -17.74 10.81
N TYR A 15 -14.49 -16.98 10.65
CA TYR A 15 -14.63 -15.97 9.59
C TYR A 15 -13.62 -14.81 9.73
N SER A 16 -13.18 -14.54 10.96
CA SER A 16 -12.16 -13.52 11.28
C SER A 16 -10.77 -13.89 10.76
N LYS A 17 -10.32 -15.14 10.97
CA LYS A 17 -8.93 -15.55 10.66
C LYS A 17 -8.61 -15.52 9.17
N ILE A 18 -9.51 -16.05 8.34
CA ILE A 18 -9.33 -16.07 6.87
C ILE A 18 -9.20 -14.63 6.36
N ARG A 19 -10.03 -13.73 6.87
CA ARG A 19 -10.02 -12.31 6.49
C ARG A 19 -8.74 -11.58 6.91
N VAL A 20 -8.15 -11.92 8.06
CA VAL A 20 -6.87 -11.34 8.51
C VAL A 20 -5.72 -11.82 7.63
N MET A 21 -5.69 -13.09 7.25
CA MET A 21 -4.65 -13.63 6.37
C MET A 21 -4.69 -12.97 4.98
N ASP A 22 -5.89 -12.80 4.41
CA ASP A 22 -6.05 -12.10 3.13
C ASP A 22 -5.58 -10.63 3.22
N MET A 23 -5.90 -9.96 4.33
CA MET A 23 -5.45 -8.58 4.56
C MET A 23 -3.93 -8.50 4.63
N LEU A 24 -3.28 -9.41 5.37
CA LEU A 24 -1.81 -9.45 5.47
C LEU A 24 -1.16 -9.78 4.13
N ALA A 25 -1.70 -10.73 3.37
CA ALA A 25 -1.17 -11.07 2.05
C ALA A 25 -1.22 -9.87 1.09
N GLN A 26 -2.30 -9.09 1.14
CA GLN A 26 -2.46 -7.90 0.29
C GLN A 26 -1.60 -6.73 0.77
N LEU A 27 -1.39 -6.61 2.08
CA LEU A 27 -0.44 -5.68 2.67
C LEU A 27 0.98 -5.96 2.17
N TRP A 28 1.43 -7.22 2.26
CA TRP A 28 2.74 -7.64 1.76
C TRP A 28 2.87 -7.48 0.24
N SER A 29 1.79 -7.76 -0.51
CA SER A 29 1.77 -7.49 -1.95
C SER A 29 1.96 -6.00 -2.24
N ALA A 30 1.27 -5.12 -1.52
CA ALA A 30 1.40 -3.67 -1.67
C ALA A 30 2.83 -3.19 -1.35
N VAL A 31 3.40 -3.62 -0.23
CA VAL A 31 4.79 -3.33 0.15
C VAL A 31 5.75 -3.84 -0.92
N GLY A 32 5.58 -5.07 -1.41
CA GLY A 32 6.43 -5.64 -2.47
C GLY A 32 6.42 -4.82 -3.75
N TRP A 33 5.24 -4.39 -4.21
CA TRP A 33 5.11 -3.52 -5.39
C TRP A 33 5.75 -2.15 -5.19
N GLY A 34 5.55 -1.52 -4.04
CA GLY A 34 6.20 -0.25 -3.71
C GLY A 34 7.71 -0.38 -3.65
N THR A 35 8.21 -1.47 -3.07
CA THR A 35 9.64 -1.72 -2.90
C THR A 35 10.31 -1.95 -4.23
N LEU A 36 9.70 -2.76 -5.10
CA LEU A 36 10.21 -2.99 -6.44
C LEU A 36 10.25 -1.68 -7.25
N ALA A 37 9.18 -0.89 -7.25
CA ALA A 37 9.12 0.37 -7.99
C ALA A 37 10.17 1.37 -7.50
N GLY A 38 10.29 1.55 -6.18
CA GLY A 38 11.30 2.43 -5.60
C GLY A 38 12.72 1.93 -5.81
N ALA A 39 12.96 0.62 -5.69
CA ALA A 39 14.29 0.03 -5.91
C ALA A 39 14.76 0.23 -7.36
N ILE A 40 13.88 0.01 -8.34
CA ILE A 40 14.18 0.28 -9.75
C ILE A 40 14.53 1.75 -9.93
N MET A 41 13.70 2.66 -9.43
CA MET A 41 13.92 4.10 -9.59
C MET A 41 15.23 4.57 -8.92
N LEU A 42 15.50 4.09 -7.71
CA LEU A 42 16.72 4.41 -6.96
C LEU A 42 17.96 3.80 -7.62
N THR A 43 17.86 2.60 -8.19
CA THR A 43 18.97 1.98 -8.94
C THR A 43 19.28 2.77 -10.20
N VAL A 44 18.26 3.19 -10.95
CA VAL A 44 18.44 4.04 -12.13
C VAL A 44 19.16 5.34 -11.75
N PHE A 45 18.78 5.95 -10.63
CA PHE A 45 19.47 7.12 -10.09
C PHE A 45 20.95 6.83 -9.79
N ILE A 46 21.25 5.76 -9.06
CA ILE A 46 22.64 5.37 -8.73
C ILE A 46 23.45 5.14 -10.00
N VAL A 47 22.89 4.47 -11.01
CA VAL A 47 23.57 4.21 -12.28
C VAL A 47 23.88 5.51 -13.03
N ILE A 48 22.94 6.46 -13.07
CA ILE A 48 23.14 7.76 -13.73
C ILE A 48 24.18 8.61 -12.99
N SER A 49 24.22 8.56 -11.66
CA SER A 49 25.13 9.37 -10.84
C SER A 49 26.54 8.80 -10.75
N ALA A 50 26.67 7.48 -10.61
CA ALA A 50 27.96 6.84 -10.32
C ALA A 50 28.63 6.21 -11.55
N TRP A 51 27.92 6.06 -12.67
CA TRP A 51 28.42 5.43 -13.91
C TRP A 51 29.18 4.11 -13.62
N PRO A 52 28.53 3.11 -12.99
CA PRO A 52 29.22 1.89 -12.59
C PRO A 52 29.75 1.13 -13.81
N ASP A 53 31.03 0.75 -13.75
CA ASP A 53 31.73 0.07 -14.85
C ASP A 53 31.45 -1.45 -14.91
N SER A 54 30.70 -2.01 -13.95
CA SER A 54 30.44 -3.45 -13.86
C SER A 54 28.99 -3.80 -13.54
N ALA A 55 28.53 -4.93 -14.09
CA ALA A 55 27.20 -5.46 -13.82
C ALA A 55 27.00 -5.86 -12.34
N GLU A 56 28.08 -6.27 -11.66
CA GLU A 56 28.06 -6.62 -10.23
C GLU A 56 27.73 -5.41 -9.35
N LEU A 57 28.23 -4.22 -9.70
CA LEU A 57 27.90 -2.98 -8.99
C LEU A 57 26.43 -2.60 -9.18
N ILE A 58 25.88 -2.79 -10.38
CA ILE A 58 24.45 -2.54 -10.66
C ILE A 58 23.56 -3.46 -9.83
N LEU A 59 23.89 -4.77 -9.80
CA LEU A 59 23.14 -5.73 -8.99
C LEU A 59 23.23 -5.41 -7.50
N THR A 60 24.43 -5.05 -7.02
CA THR A 60 24.63 -4.65 -5.62
C THR A 60 23.82 -3.40 -5.28
N ALA A 61 23.83 -2.38 -6.16
CA ALA A 61 23.03 -1.18 -5.99
C ALA A 61 21.53 -1.50 -5.93
N PHE A 62 21.05 -2.41 -6.79
CA PHE A 62 19.66 -2.84 -6.77
C PHE A 62 19.27 -3.55 -5.46
N ILE A 63 20.12 -4.46 -4.96
CA ILE A 63 19.86 -5.17 -3.70
C ILE A 63 19.81 -4.19 -2.52
N VAL A 64 20.79 -3.28 -2.44
CA VAL A 64 20.83 -2.25 -1.39
C VAL A 64 19.60 -1.33 -1.47
N ALA A 65 19.25 -0.86 -2.68
CA ALA A 65 18.07 -0.06 -2.91
C ALA A 65 16.79 -0.79 -2.50
N PHE A 66 16.66 -2.07 -2.84
CA PHE A 66 15.52 -2.91 -2.48
C PHE A 66 15.35 -3.05 -0.97
N LEU A 67 16.44 -3.27 -0.24
CA LEU A 67 16.40 -3.39 1.23
C LEU A 67 16.02 -2.06 1.90
N ILE A 68 16.63 -0.95 1.46
CA ILE A 68 16.35 0.39 2.01
C ILE A 68 14.90 0.77 1.74
N VAL A 69 14.45 0.72 0.49
CA VAL A 69 13.08 1.08 0.11
C VAL A 69 12.08 0.15 0.80
N GLY A 70 12.40 -1.14 0.93
CA GLY A 70 11.58 -2.11 1.64
C GLY A 70 11.34 -1.74 3.09
N LEU A 71 12.40 -1.37 3.81
CA LEU A 71 12.31 -0.92 5.19
C LEU A 71 11.43 0.34 5.31
N PHE A 72 11.65 1.34 4.44
CA PHE A 72 10.85 2.57 4.45
C PHE A 72 9.39 2.34 4.09
N ASN A 73 9.08 1.45 3.15
CA ASN A 73 7.69 1.10 2.81
C ASN A 73 6.98 0.40 3.96
N ILE A 74 7.63 -0.55 4.63
CA ILE A 74 7.06 -1.23 5.81
C ILE A 74 6.78 -0.19 6.90
N ALA A 75 7.77 0.64 7.24
CA ALA A 75 7.63 1.68 8.25
C ALA A 75 6.53 2.70 7.87
N GLY A 76 6.54 3.20 6.64
CA GLY A 76 5.54 4.14 6.14
C GLY A 76 4.14 3.57 6.12
N MET A 77 3.97 2.30 5.76
CA MET A 77 2.67 1.64 5.77
C MET A 77 2.12 1.50 7.20
N LEU A 78 2.97 1.16 8.17
CA LEU A 78 2.58 1.03 9.57
C LEU A 78 2.26 2.39 10.22
N LEU A 79 3.12 3.38 10.00
CA LEU A 79 3.04 4.69 10.68
C LEU A 79 2.07 5.67 10.01
N ILE A 80 1.89 5.58 8.69
CA ILE A 80 1.09 6.53 7.91
C ILE A 80 -0.05 5.80 7.19
N GLY A 81 0.24 4.69 6.52
CA GLY A 81 -0.73 3.97 5.69
C GLY A 81 -1.94 3.44 6.46
N LEU A 82 -1.72 2.79 7.61
CA LEU A 82 -2.79 2.26 8.45
C LEU A 82 -3.66 3.37 9.09
N PRO A 83 -3.09 4.41 9.73
CA PRO A 83 -3.88 5.55 10.21
C PRO A 83 -4.66 6.25 9.08
N LEU A 84 -4.05 6.44 7.91
CA LEU A 84 -4.73 7.03 6.75
C LEU A 84 -5.89 6.16 6.28
N THR A 85 -5.71 4.83 6.25
CA THR A 85 -6.78 3.88 5.91
C THR A 85 -7.95 4.01 6.89
N ALA A 86 -7.68 4.11 8.19
CA ALA A 86 -8.72 4.31 9.20
C ALA A 86 -9.47 5.64 9.00
N LEU A 87 -8.74 6.72 8.70
CA LEU A 87 -9.31 8.03 8.43
C LEU A 87 -10.20 8.04 7.17
N LEU A 88 -9.70 7.53 6.04
CA LEU A 88 -10.46 7.47 4.79
C LEU A 88 -11.69 6.58 4.90
N LYS A 89 -11.60 5.49 5.67
CA LYS A 89 -12.73 4.64 6.01
C LYS A 89 -13.79 5.40 6.82
N ALA A 90 -13.38 6.17 7.82
CA ALA A 90 -14.30 6.99 8.62
C ALA A 90 -15.02 8.05 7.77
N LEU A 91 -14.32 8.61 6.79
CA LEU A 91 -14.88 9.60 5.87
C LEU A 91 -15.66 8.99 4.68
N ARG A 92 -15.66 7.65 4.52
CA ARG A 92 -16.25 6.94 3.36
C ARG A 92 -15.67 7.37 2.01
N PHE A 93 -14.38 7.75 1.96
CA PHE A 93 -13.68 8.19 0.74
C PHE A 93 -12.52 7.26 0.35
N GLU A 94 -12.79 5.96 0.20
CA GLU A 94 -11.75 4.96 -0.11
C GLU A 94 -11.53 4.78 -1.62
N LYS A 95 -10.95 5.82 -2.26
CA LYS A 95 -10.57 5.79 -3.68
C LYS A 95 -9.09 5.47 -3.84
N ALA A 96 -8.75 4.56 -4.76
CA ALA A 96 -7.35 4.17 -5.00
C ALA A 96 -6.43 5.36 -5.36
N GLY A 97 -6.95 6.34 -6.10
CA GLY A 97 -6.21 7.56 -6.45
C GLY A 97 -5.84 8.43 -5.25
N LEU A 98 -6.69 8.50 -4.22
CA LEU A 98 -6.37 9.25 -3.00
C LEU A 98 -5.24 8.58 -2.23
N TYR A 99 -5.31 7.25 -2.08
CA TYR A 99 -4.21 6.50 -1.47
C TYR A 99 -2.89 6.75 -2.20
N ALA A 100 -2.87 6.67 -3.53
CA ALA A 100 -1.66 6.92 -4.30
C ALA A 100 -1.13 8.35 -4.14
N ALA A 101 -2.00 9.36 -4.14
CA ALA A 101 -1.60 10.75 -3.94
C ALA A 101 -0.97 10.97 -2.55
N PHE A 102 -1.61 10.47 -1.48
CA PHE A 102 -1.05 10.54 -0.13
C PHE A 102 0.23 9.72 0.03
N GLY A 103 0.29 8.53 -0.57
CA GLY A 103 1.50 7.70 -0.60
C GLY A 103 2.66 8.39 -1.31
N ALA A 104 2.41 9.04 -2.45
CA ALA A 104 3.39 9.83 -3.17
C ALA A 104 3.92 10.99 -2.32
N LEU A 105 3.02 11.77 -1.72
CA LEU A 105 3.37 12.91 -0.87
C LEU A 105 4.17 12.47 0.37
N ALA A 106 3.74 11.42 1.06
CA ALA A 106 4.42 10.90 2.24
C ALA A 106 5.80 10.33 1.87
N GLY A 107 5.89 9.53 0.81
CA GLY A 107 7.16 8.98 0.34
C GLY A 107 8.15 10.06 -0.08
N PHE A 108 7.68 11.08 -0.81
CA PHE A 108 8.47 12.25 -1.16
C PHE A 108 8.98 12.97 0.10
N ALA A 109 8.08 13.29 1.02
CA ALA A 109 8.42 14.04 2.25
C ALA A 109 9.41 13.27 3.13
N ILE A 110 9.23 11.96 3.32
CA ILE A 110 10.14 11.13 4.12
C ILE A 110 11.56 11.18 3.55
N ILE A 111 11.72 10.97 2.25
CA ILE A 111 13.05 11.01 1.63
C ILE A 111 13.64 12.43 1.66
N ALA A 112 12.82 13.44 1.38
CA ALA A 112 13.24 14.84 1.40
C ALA A 112 13.76 15.26 2.79
N ILE A 113 13.08 14.86 3.85
CA ILE A 113 13.46 15.17 5.24
C ILE A 113 14.68 14.35 5.67
N THR A 114 14.73 13.05 5.31
CA THR A 114 15.77 12.14 5.79
C THR A 114 17.13 12.39 5.14
N PHE A 115 17.15 12.68 3.85
CA PHE A 115 18.39 12.74 3.06
C PHE A 115 18.74 14.15 2.60
N GLU A 116 17.78 15.05 2.46
CA GLU A 116 17.95 16.28 1.65
C GLU A 116 17.51 17.56 2.36
N ALA A 117 17.41 17.55 3.70
CA ALA A 117 16.91 18.69 4.49
C ALA A 117 17.63 20.04 4.21
N TYR A 118 18.84 20.01 3.63
CA TYR A 118 19.64 21.19 3.32
C TYR A 118 19.95 21.41 1.82
N ARG A 119 19.53 20.51 0.91
CA ARG A 119 19.92 20.53 -0.53
C ARG A 119 18.78 20.24 -1.52
N LEU A 120 17.54 20.56 -1.17
CA LEU A 120 16.34 20.28 -2.00
C LEU A 120 16.34 20.86 -3.44
N LEU A 121 17.31 21.71 -3.82
CA LEU A 121 17.37 22.34 -5.14
C LEU A 121 18.30 21.63 -6.15
N SER A 122 19.07 20.61 -5.75
CA SER A 122 19.83 19.81 -6.74
C SER A 122 18.91 18.87 -7.52
N LEU A 123 19.19 18.70 -8.81
CA LEU A 123 18.52 17.69 -9.65
C LEU A 123 18.64 16.28 -9.04
N GLU A 124 19.79 15.97 -8.43
CA GLU A 124 20.04 14.70 -7.75
C GLU A 124 19.07 14.49 -6.57
N SER A 125 18.90 15.51 -5.73
CA SER A 125 17.96 15.52 -4.60
C SER A 125 16.51 15.35 -5.08
N LEU A 126 16.14 15.96 -6.20
CA LEU A 126 14.82 15.81 -6.81
C LEU A 126 14.60 14.39 -7.33
N LEU A 127 15.58 13.77 -7.99
CA LEU A 127 15.46 12.39 -8.48
C LEU A 127 15.38 11.39 -7.31
N LEU A 128 16.19 11.59 -6.27
CA LEU A 128 16.16 10.77 -5.07
C LEU A 128 14.80 10.88 -4.37
N THR A 129 14.27 12.08 -4.15
CA THR A 129 12.95 12.28 -3.55
C THR A 129 11.80 11.76 -4.41
N CYS A 130 11.91 11.88 -5.73
CA CYS A 130 10.97 11.25 -6.67
C CYS A 130 10.94 9.72 -6.53
N SER A 131 12.05 9.06 -6.20
CA SER A 131 12.05 7.60 -5.95
C SER A 131 11.17 7.22 -4.76
N GLY A 132 11.21 8.01 -3.69
CA GLY A 132 10.31 7.87 -2.54
C GLY A 132 8.84 8.08 -2.92
N ALA A 133 8.56 9.09 -3.75
CA ALA A 133 7.22 9.36 -4.25
C ALA A 133 6.67 8.18 -5.07
N VAL A 134 7.46 7.63 -5.99
CA VAL A 134 7.08 6.50 -6.84
C VAL A 134 6.84 5.24 -5.98
N ALA A 135 7.73 4.96 -5.02
CA ALA A 135 7.59 3.83 -4.11
C ALA A 135 6.29 3.92 -3.28
N GLY A 136 6.06 5.08 -2.67
CA GLY A 136 4.88 5.34 -1.85
C GLY A 136 3.59 5.32 -2.66
N ALA A 137 3.59 5.89 -3.86
CA ALA A 137 2.45 5.88 -4.78
C ALA A 137 2.09 4.44 -5.18
N ALA A 138 3.07 3.63 -5.61
CA ALA A 138 2.86 2.26 -6.03
C ALA A 138 2.33 1.38 -4.89
N CYS A 139 2.92 1.49 -3.69
CA CYS A 139 2.45 0.79 -2.50
C CYS A 139 1.00 1.17 -2.17
N ALA A 140 0.73 2.47 -2.03
CA ALA A 140 -0.58 2.95 -1.61
C ALA A 140 -1.66 2.72 -2.68
N TRP A 141 -1.33 2.82 -3.98
CA TRP A 141 -2.23 2.46 -5.07
C TRP A 141 -2.64 0.99 -5.02
N ARG A 142 -1.67 0.08 -4.84
CA ARG A 142 -1.93 -1.36 -4.79
C ARG A 142 -2.84 -1.73 -3.62
N TRP A 143 -2.60 -1.11 -2.46
CA TRP A 143 -3.45 -1.24 -1.27
C TRP A 143 -4.85 -0.65 -1.50
N GLY A 144 -4.91 0.58 -2.02
CA GLY A 144 -6.15 1.30 -2.27
C GLY A 144 -7.06 0.59 -3.28
N ARG A 145 -6.51 -0.01 -4.35
CA ARG A 145 -7.28 -0.79 -5.33
C ARG A 145 -7.95 -2.01 -4.71
N TRP A 146 -7.25 -2.70 -3.81
CA TRP A 146 -7.82 -3.83 -3.07
C TRP A 146 -8.92 -3.37 -2.12
N ARG A 147 -8.73 -2.26 -1.39
CA ARG A 147 -9.79 -1.68 -0.54
C ARG A 147 -11.01 -1.28 -1.36
N GLU A 148 -10.80 -0.57 -2.46
CA GLU A 148 -11.87 -0.09 -3.34
C GLU A 148 -12.68 -1.24 -3.98
N SER A 149 -12.07 -2.41 -4.25
CA SER A 149 -12.82 -3.57 -4.75
C SER A 149 -13.74 -4.18 -3.69
N TRP A 150 -13.40 -4.07 -2.39
CA TRP A 150 -14.26 -4.57 -1.31
C TRP A 150 -15.55 -3.77 -1.19
N TYR A 151 -15.46 -2.45 -1.30
CA TYR A 151 -16.64 -1.58 -1.25
C TYR A 151 -17.54 -1.81 -2.46
N ARG A 152 -16.95 -1.90 -3.67
CA ARG A 152 -17.71 -2.18 -4.88
C ARG A 152 -18.48 -3.50 -4.81
N ASN A 153 -17.88 -4.55 -4.26
CA ASN A 153 -18.56 -5.84 -4.10
C ASN A 153 -19.66 -5.78 -3.04
N ALA A 154 -19.42 -5.10 -1.91
CA ALA A 154 -20.43 -4.92 -0.88
C ALA A 154 -21.66 -4.13 -1.37
N ASP A 155 -21.44 -3.10 -2.20
CA ASP A 155 -22.53 -2.33 -2.81
C ASP A 155 -23.30 -3.15 -3.85
N ALA A 156 -22.63 -4.04 -4.58
CA ALA A 156 -23.27 -4.94 -5.54
C ALA A 156 -24.14 -6.00 -4.83
N ASP A 157 -23.66 -6.59 -3.75
CA ASP A 157 -24.41 -7.55 -2.94
C ASP A 157 -25.64 -6.92 -2.28
N ALA A 158 -25.56 -5.64 -1.90
CA ALA A 158 -26.70 -4.90 -1.36
C ALA A 158 -27.79 -4.62 -2.42
N GLN A 159 -27.42 -4.52 -3.70
CA GLN A 159 -28.36 -4.29 -4.81
C GLN A 159 -29.03 -5.57 -5.31
N THR A 160 -28.40 -6.74 -5.11
CA THR A 160 -28.94 -8.06 -5.48
C THR A 160 -29.73 -8.74 -4.36
N GLY A 161 -29.99 -8.04 -3.26
CA GLY A 161 -30.86 -8.52 -2.17
C GLY A 161 -32.22 -9.01 -2.68
N PRO A 162 -32.88 -9.92 -1.93
CA PRO A 162 -34.04 -10.69 -2.42
C PRO A 162 -35.09 -9.77 -3.02
N HIS A 163 -35.40 -10.01 -4.30
CA HIS A 163 -36.43 -9.29 -5.01
C HIS A 163 -37.75 -9.50 -4.25
N PRO A 164 -38.50 -8.45 -3.86
CA PRO A 164 -39.72 -8.58 -3.07
C PRO A 164 -40.87 -9.35 -3.77
N ALA A 165 -40.63 -9.87 -4.99
CA ALA A 165 -41.60 -10.60 -5.79
C ALA A 165 -41.87 -12.03 -5.28
N ASP A 166 -41.04 -12.56 -4.38
CA ASP A 166 -41.16 -13.95 -3.90
C ASP A 166 -41.97 -14.07 -2.58
N SER A 167 -42.68 -13.02 -2.16
CA SER A 167 -43.42 -12.98 -0.88
C SER A 167 -44.96 -13.02 -1.01
N GLU A 168 -45.50 -13.16 -2.21
CA GLU A 168 -46.95 -13.24 -2.45
C GLU A 168 -47.34 -14.55 -3.17
N THR A 169 -47.27 -15.70 -2.49
CA THR A 169 -48.14 -16.87 -2.79
C THR A 169 -48.40 -17.69 -1.54
#